data_AF-A0A1H1VSW7-F1
#
_entry.id   AF-A0A1H1VSW7-F1
#
_cell.length_a   1.000
_cell.length_b   1.000
_cell.length_c   1.000
_cell.angle_alpha   90.00
_cell.angle_beta   90.00
_cell.angle_gamma   90.00
#
_symmetry.space_group_name_H-M   'P 1'
#
loop_
_entity.id
_entity.type
_entity.pdbx_description
1 polymer ?
#
loop_
_entity_poly.entity_id
_entity_poly.type
_entity_poly.pdbx_seq_one_letter_code
_entity_poly.pdbx_strand_id
1 'polypeptide(L)'
;MKRILLGSLLAAASLNAFATAPGGPGCGWGNMLFEGQRGLPSHLVASITNGTSGNATFGMTSGTNGCDTSGALAYNGKSMIVLSSIINELSEDMARGEGEALTTYAVVLGVEAQDRDHFAAVTSQHFNEIFSSADVTAEQVHAATLAVLKNDAVLAKYAEQV
;
A
#
# COMPACT_ATOMS: atom_id res chain seq x y z
N MET A 1 -40.71 17.08 -4.39
CA MET A 1 -39.80 16.10 -3.76
C MET A 1 -38.96 15.42 -4.83
N LYS A 2 -37.83 16.01 -5.25
CA LYS A 2 -36.99 15.45 -6.34
C LYS A 2 -35.54 15.96 -6.30
N ARG A 3 -34.98 16.14 -5.10
CA ARG A 3 -33.61 16.69 -4.90
C ARG A 3 -32.74 15.90 -3.92
N ILE A 4 -33.14 14.70 -3.50
CA ILE A 4 -32.41 13.91 -2.48
C ILE A 4 -31.56 12.78 -3.11
N LEU A 5 -31.58 12.61 -4.43
CA LEU A 5 -30.92 11.47 -5.09
C LEU A 5 -29.50 11.73 -5.61
N LEU A 6 -28.94 12.93 -5.46
CA LEU A 6 -27.56 13.22 -5.92
C LEU A 6 -26.48 13.10 -4.82
N GLY A 7 -26.86 12.91 -3.55
CA GLY A 7 -25.91 12.91 -2.43
C GLY A 7 -25.21 11.57 -2.16
N SER A 8 -25.74 10.46 -2.69
CA SER A 8 -25.35 9.11 -2.28
C SER A 8 -24.38 8.38 -3.23
N LEU A 9 -23.98 8.98 -4.36
CA LEU A 9 -23.04 8.35 -5.30
C LEU A 9 -21.55 8.62 -5.00
N LEU A 10 -21.22 9.57 -4.12
CA LEU A 10 -19.82 9.89 -3.82
C LEU A 10 -19.13 8.98 -2.79
N ALA A 11 -19.82 7.97 -2.25
CA ALA A 11 -19.27 7.11 -1.20
C ALA A 11 -18.61 5.81 -1.70
N ALA A 12 -18.62 5.54 -3.01
CA ALA A 12 -18.21 4.23 -3.56
C ALA A 12 -16.76 4.16 -4.07
N ALA A 13 -15.96 5.21 -3.92
CA ALA A 13 -14.56 5.21 -4.38
C ALA A 13 -13.61 5.56 -3.23
N SER A 14 -13.58 4.72 -2.19
CA SER A 14 -12.41 4.62 -1.31
C SER A 14 -11.75 3.29 -1.60
N LEU A 15 -10.85 3.31 -2.59
CA LEU A 15 -9.93 2.21 -2.85
C LEU A 15 -9.09 1.98 -1.58
N ASN A 16 -8.87 0.70 -1.27
CA ASN A 16 -8.37 0.24 0.01
C ASN A 16 -6.88 0.60 0.18
N ALA A 17 -6.59 1.83 0.58
CA ALA A 17 -5.28 2.16 1.12
C ALA A 17 -5.17 1.54 2.53
N PHE A 18 -4.53 0.37 2.62
CA PHE A 18 -4.09 -0.16 3.91
C PHE A 18 -2.94 0.71 4.41
N ALA A 19 -3.24 1.70 5.25
CA ALA A 19 -2.22 2.40 6.03
C ALA A 19 -1.93 1.59 7.29
N THR A 20 -0.65 1.34 7.58
CA THR A 20 -0.27 0.86 8.91
C THR A 20 -0.58 1.96 9.92
N ALA A 21 -1.40 1.65 10.94
CA ALA A 21 -1.70 2.60 11.98
C ALA A 21 -0.45 2.85 12.82
N PRO A 22 -0.19 4.10 13.26
CA PRO A 22 0.89 4.38 14.21
C PRO A 22 0.77 3.47 15.45
N GLY A 23 1.87 2.82 15.80
CA GLY A 23 1.91 1.80 16.87
C GLY A 23 1.65 0.37 16.40
N GLY A 24 1.50 0.14 15.10
CA GLY A 24 1.43 -1.19 14.50
C GLY A 24 0.01 -1.79 14.44
N PRO A 25 -0.13 -2.96 13.78
CA PRO A 25 -1.41 -3.65 13.64
C PRO A 25 -2.01 -3.98 15.01
N GLY A 26 -3.24 -3.54 15.27
CA GLY A 26 -3.95 -3.84 16.51
C GLY A 26 -3.64 -2.91 17.70
N CYS A 27 -2.84 -1.87 17.52
CA CYS A 27 -2.53 -0.93 18.60
C CYS A 27 -3.77 -0.20 19.15
N GLY A 28 -4.07 -0.40 20.43
CA GLY A 28 -5.16 0.23 21.17
C GLY A 28 -6.41 -0.66 21.33
N TRP A 29 -7.13 -0.49 22.45
CA TRP A 29 -8.27 -1.35 22.82
C TRP A 29 -9.49 -1.23 21.92
N GLY A 30 -9.58 -0.22 21.07
CA GLY A 30 -10.58 -0.15 20.00
C GLY A 30 -10.45 -1.34 19.04
N ASN A 31 -9.23 -1.80 18.75
CA ASN A 31 -9.04 -3.01 17.95
C ASN A 31 -9.50 -4.27 18.70
N MET A 32 -9.26 -4.34 20.01
CA MET A 32 -9.76 -5.44 20.87
C MET A 32 -11.30 -5.42 20.97
N LEU A 33 -11.91 -4.25 21.16
CA LEU A 33 -13.36 -4.10 21.33
C LEU A 33 -14.14 -4.48 20.07
N PHE A 34 -13.55 -4.23 18.90
CA PHE A 34 -14.13 -4.54 17.60
C PHE A 34 -13.39 -5.69 16.90
N GLU A 35 -12.73 -6.56 17.66
CA GLU A 35 -12.02 -7.71 17.11
C GLU A 35 -12.97 -8.59 16.27
N GLY A 36 -12.48 -9.05 15.11
CA GLY A 36 -13.24 -9.84 14.16
C GLY A 36 -14.29 -9.07 13.35
N GLN A 37 -14.56 -7.80 13.67
CA GLN A 37 -15.42 -6.94 12.86
C GLN A 37 -14.68 -6.46 11.61
N ARG A 38 -15.43 -6.29 10.51
CA ARG A 38 -14.88 -5.88 9.20
C ARG A 38 -15.57 -4.61 8.71
N GLY A 39 -14.93 -3.93 7.77
CA GLY A 39 -15.52 -2.81 7.03
C GLY A 39 -15.44 -1.45 7.74
N LEU A 40 -15.65 -0.38 6.98
CA LEU A 40 -15.42 1.00 7.39
C LEU A 40 -16.05 1.39 8.75
N PRO A 41 -17.31 1.05 9.08
CA PRO A 41 -17.92 1.49 10.33
C PRO A 41 -17.19 0.98 11.58
N SER A 42 -16.77 -0.30 11.59
CA SER A 42 -16.07 -0.88 12.74
C SER A 42 -14.68 -0.30 12.89
N HIS A 43 -13.92 -0.17 11.79
CA HIS A 43 -12.62 0.50 11.80
C HIS A 43 -12.70 1.96 12.24
N LEU A 44 -13.74 2.71 11.84
CA LEU A 44 -13.92 4.10 12.22
C LEU A 44 -14.19 4.23 13.72
N VAL A 45 -15.11 3.44 14.26
CA VAL A 45 -15.44 3.48 15.69
C VAL A 45 -14.27 2.99 16.54
N ALA A 46 -13.55 1.95 16.10
CA ALA A 46 -12.31 1.51 16.75
C ALA A 46 -11.26 2.63 16.78
N SER A 47 -11.07 3.34 15.66
CA SER A 47 -10.14 4.47 15.56
C SER A 47 -10.54 5.63 16.47
N ILE A 48 -11.82 6.00 16.50
CA ILE A 48 -12.33 7.04 17.42
C ILE A 48 -12.12 6.61 18.88
N THR A 49 -12.36 5.34 19.19
CA THR A 49 -12.15 4.80 20.54
C THR A 49 -10.68 4.90 20.94
N ASN A 50 -9.75 4.51 20.06
CA ASN A 50 -8.31 4.62 20.29
C ASN A 50 -7.85 6.07 20.45
N GLY A 51 -8.33 6.97 19.60
CA GLY A 51 -7.95 8.38 19.61
C GLY A 51 -8.51 9.15 20.81
N THR A 52 -9.79 8.96 21.14
CA THR A 52 -10.46 9.74 22.20
C THR A 52 -10.12 9.26 23.61
N SER A 53 -9.82 7.97 23.79
CA SER A 53 -9.39 7.44 25.09
C SER A 53 -7.88 7.55 25.33
N GLY A 54 -7.11 7.96 24.32
CA GLY A 54 -5.65 8.04 24.39
C GLY A 54 -4.94 6.69 24.62
N ASN A 55 -5.67 5.58 24.52
CA ASN A 55 -5.16 4.25 24.88
C ASN A 55 -4.06 3.76 23.91
N ALA A 56 -4.07 4.21 22.66
CA ALA A 56 -3.04 3.92 21.67
C ALA A 56 -1.76 4.69 22.01
N THR A 57 -1.88 5.97 22.37
CA THR A 57 -0.74 6.78 22.83
C THR A 57 -0.11 6.20 24.08
N PHE A 58 -0.92 5.83 25.07
CA PHE A 58 -0.44 5.16 26.28
C PHE A 58 0.21 3.81 25.95
N GLY A 59 -0.40 3.03 25.06
CA GLY A 59 0.14 1.73 24.62
C GLY A 59 1.51 1.86 23.97
N MET A 60 1.68 2.83 23.07
CA MET A 60 2.96 3.12 22.40
C MET A 60 4.05 3.54 23.39
N THR A 61 3.74 4.35 24.42
CA THR A 61 4.75 4.83 25.38
C THR A 61 5.08 3.82 26.47
N SER A 62 4.10 2.99 26.87
CA SER A 62 4.27 1.99 27.92
C SER A 62 4.64 0.60 27.39
N GLY A 63 4.56 0.37 26.08
CA GLY A 63 4.72 -0.96 25.47
C GLY A 63 3.54 -1.90 25.80
N THR A 64 2.32 -1.39 25.89
CA THR A 64 1.11 -2.16 26.23
C THR A 64 0.04 -2.03 25.14
N ASN A 65 -1.16 -2.58 25.38
CA ASN A 65 -2.34 -2.44 24.52
C ASN A 65 -2.14 -2.91 23.07
N GLY A 66 -1.26 -3.90 22.87
CA GLY A 66 -0.95 -4.46 21.56
C GLY A 66 -0.20 -3.50 20.63
N CYS A 67 0.40 -2.44 21.16
CA CYS A 67 1.18 -1.49 20.38
C CYS A 67 2.65 -1.91 20.29
N ASP A 68 3.21 -1.85 19.09
CA ASP A 68 4.61 -2.09 18.77
C ASP A 68 5.13 -0.93 17.90
N THR A 69 6.14 -0.22 18.40
CA THR A 69 6.78 0.92 17.73
C THR A 69 8.15 0.58 17.16
N SER A 70 8.55 -0.70 17.17
CA SER A 70 9.84 -1.14 16.63
C SER A 70 9.86 -1.13 15.10
N GLY A 71 8.69 -1.26 14.47
CA GLY A 71 8.52 -1.17 13.03
C GLY A 71 8.65 0.26 12.49
N ALA A 72 9.09 0.38 11.23
CA ALA A 72 9.10 1.66 10.53
C ALA A 72 7.68 2.12 10.18
N LEU A 73 7.44 3.44 10.25
CA LEU A 73 6.20 4.02 9.74
C LEU A 73 6.21 4.05 8.22
N ALA A 74 5.12 3.59 7.62
CA ALA A 74 4.94 3.58 6.18
C ALA A 74 3.78 4.46 5.73
N TYR A 75 3.92 5.05 4.55
CA TYR A 75 2.87 5.83 3.91
C TYR A 75 2.57 5.28 2.51
N ASN A 76 1.52 4.47 2.45
CA ASN A 76 1.17 3.70 1.26
C ASN A 76 0.40 4.52 0.22
N GLY A 77 0.14 5.81 0.51
CA GLY A 77 -0.55 6.72 -0.41
C GLY A 77 0.36 7.36 -1.46
N LYS A 78 1.65 7.61 -1.17
CA LYS A 78 2.55 8.36 -2.07
C LYS A 78 3.02 7.51 -3.26
N SER A 79 3.31 6.24 -3.02
CA SER A 79 3.68 5.26 -4.06
C SER A 79 2.58 5.13 -5.11
N MET A 80 1.32 5.08 -4.66
CA MET A 80 0.16 5.01 -5.55
C MET A 80 -0.06 6.28 -6.38
N ILE A 81 0.23 7.47 -5.82
CA ILE A 81 0.16 8.74 -6.57
C ILE A 81 1.19 8.76 -7.70
N VAL A 82 2.44 8.42 -7.40
CA VAL A 82 3.51 8.44 -8.41
C VAL A 82 3.23 7.42 -9.50
N LEU A 83 2.92 6.17 -9.14
CA LEU A 83 2.66 5.12 -10.12
C LEU A 83 1.49 5.48 -11.04
N SER A 84 0.40 6.02 -10.49
CA SER A 84 -0.75 6.44 -11.31
C SER A 84 -0.40 7.54 -12.32
N SER A 85 0.59 8.38 -12.00
CA SER A 85 1.02 9.47 -12.89
C SER A 85 1.99 9.04 -13.99
N ILE A 86 2.63 7.87 -13.86
CA ILE A 86 3.66 7.38 -14.80
C ILE A 86 3.33 6.00 -15.41
N ILE A 87 2.12 5.48 -15.23
CA ILE A 87 1.79 4.08 -15.55
C ILE A 87 2.00 3.72 -17.02
N ASN A 88 1.76 4.68 -17.94
CA ASN A 88 1.91 4.46 -19.37
C ASN A 88 3.40 4.38 -19.75
N GLU A 89 4.18 5.37 -19.32
CA GLU A 89 5.62 5.41 -19.51
C GLU A 89 6.30 4.22 -18.84
N LEU A 90 5.81 3.83 -17.66
CA LEU A 90 6.30 2.68 -16.93
C LEU A 90 6.06 1.37 -17.68
N SER A 91 4.92 1.23 -18.35
CA SER A 91 4.64 0.07 -19.20
C SER A 91 5.67 -0.05 -20.32
N GLU A 92 5.93 1.05 -21.03
CA GLU A 92 6.92 1.09 -22.11
C GLU A 92 8.34 0.81 -21.62
N ASP A 93 8.73 1.38 -20.47
CA ASP A 93 10.06 1.20 -19.89
C ASP A 93 10.24 -0.22 -19.32
N MET A 94 9.24 -0.79 -18.66
CA MET A 94 9.27 -2.19 -18.21
C MET A 94 9.37 -3.14 -19.40
N ALA A 95 8.61 -2.91 -20.48
CA ALA A 95 8.69 -3.75 -21.68
C ALA A 95 10.08 -3.72 -22.33
N ARG A 96 10.77 -2.57 -22.28
CA ARG A 96 12.15 -2.43 -22.76
C ARG A 96 13.20 -2.96 -21.77
N GLY A 97 12.87 -3.03 -20.49
CA GLY A 97 13.81 -3.37 -19.42
C GLY A 97 14.72 -2.22 -19.02
N GLU A 98 14.43 -0.99 -19.45
CA GLU A 98 15.18 0.21 -19.12
C GLU A 98 14.30 1.46 -19.27
N GLY A 99 14.62 2.53 -18.52
CA GLY A 99 13.99 3.84 -18.67
C GLY A 99 13.78 4.59 -17.36
N GLU A 100 13.35 5.85 -17.47
CA GLU A 100 13.22 6.79 -16.35
C GLU A 100 12.02 6.45 -15.47
N ALA A 101 10.88 6.05 -16.06
CA ALA A 101 9.69 5.68 -15.30
C ALA A 101 9.94 4.40 -14.51
N LEU A 102 10.61 3.41 -15.12
CA LEU A 102 11.04 2.19 -14.45
C LEU A 102 12.00 2.46 -13.29
N THR A 103 13.00 3.31 -13.52
CA THR A 103 13.95 3.72 -12.49
C THR A 103 13.25 4.46 -11.35
N THR A 104 12.35 5.39 -11.67
CA THR A 104 11.55 6.12 -10.69
C THR A 104 10.71 5.18 -9.86
N TYR A 105 10.09 4.19 -10.49
CA TYR A 105 9.29 3.19 -9.81
C TYR A 105 10.13 2.33 -8.85
N ALA A 106 11.31 1.88 -9.28
CA ALA A 106 12.26 1.17 -8.42
C ALA A 106 12.68 2.01 -7.19
N VAL A 107 12.94 3.31 -7.38
CA VAL A 107 13.26 4.23 -6.28
C VAL A 107 12.10 4.39 -5.31
N VAL A 108 10.86 4.50 -5.81
CA VAL A 108 9.66 4.60 -4.97
C VAL A 108 9.44 3.33 -4.15
N LEU A 109 9.77 2.16 -4.70
CA LEU A 109 9.74 0.88 -4.01
C LEU A 109 10.91 0.68 -3.03
N GLY A 110 11.85 1.62 -2.95
CA GLY A 110 13.01 1.50 -2.07
C GLY A 110 14.09 0.55 -2.59
N VAL A 111 14.07 0.17 -3.87
CA VAL A 111 15.08 -0.71 -4.46
C VAL A 111 16.45 -0.03 -4.44
N GLU A 112 17.41 -0.69 -3.80
CA GLU A 112 18.78 -0.21 -3.68
C GLU A 112 19.46 -0.16 -5.05
N ALA A 113 20.36 0.81 -5.25
CA ALA A 113 20.98 1.04 -6.57
C ALA A 113 21.62 -0.21 -7.18
N GLN A 114 22.23 -1.07 -6.35
CA GLN A 114 22.88 -2.32 -6.76
C GLN A 114 21.91 -3.39 -7.31
N ASP A 115 20.64 -3.33 -6.93
CA ASP A 115 19.63 -4.33 -7.30
C ASP A 115 18.69 -3.83 -8.42
N ARG A 116 18.86 -2.58 -8.90
CA ARG A 116 17.97 -1.96 -9.89
C ARG A 116 18.06 -2.61 -11.27
N ASP A 117 19.26 -3.01 -11.69
CA ASP A 117 19.43 -3.69 -12.98
C ASP A 117 18.73 -5.06 -12.96
N HIS A 118 18.82 -5.78 -11.84
CA HIS A 118 18.12 -7.05 -11.64
C HIS A 118 16.60 -6.85 -11.55
N PHE A 119 16.14 -5.82 -10.84
CA PHE A 119 14.73 -5.43 -10.80
C PHE A 119 14.18 -5.11 -12.20
N ALA A 120 14.91 -4.35 -13.01
CA ALA A 120 14.50 -4.02 -14.37
C ALA A 120 14.39 -5.27 -15.26
N ALA A 121 15.38 -6.18 -15.18
CA ALA A 121 15.35 -7.44 -15.91
C ALA A 121 14.18 -8.34 -15.48
N VAL A 122 13.94 -8.51 -14.17
CA VAL A 122 12.87 -9.34 -13.64
C VAL A 122 11.49 -8.79 -14.02
N THR A 123 11.25 -7.49 -13.81
CA THR A 123 9.98 -6.87 -14.17
C THR A 123 9.71 -6.89 -15.68
N SER A 124 10.75 -6.75 -16.50
CA SER A 124 10.66 -6.91 -17.96
C SER A 124 10.33 -8.35 -18.37
N GLN A 125 11.01 -9.34 -17.78
CA GLN A 125 10.74 -10.76 -18.05
C GLN A 125 9.30 -11.15 -17.67
N HIS A 126 8.77 -10.57 -16.60
CA HIS A 126 7.42 -10.77 -16.11
C HIS A 126 6.42 -9.71 -16.60
N PHE A 127 6.75 -8.95 -17.66
CA PHE A 127 5.95 -7.84 -18.14
C PHE A 127 4.48 -8.21 -18.38
N ASN A 128 4.21 -9.34 -19.06
CA ASN A 128 2.85 -9.79 -19.36
C ASN A 128 2.07 -10.27 -18.12
N GLU A 129 2.76 -10.59 -17.02
CA GLU A 129 2.15 -10.92 -15.73
C GLU A 129 1.78 -9.63 -14.96
N ILE A 130 2.64 -8.62 -15.03
CA ILE A 130 2.46 -7.33 -14.36
C ILE A 130 1.42 -6.45 -15.08
N PHE A 131 1.51 -6.36 -16.41
CA PHE A 131 0.58 -5.64 -17.28
C PHE A 131 -0.34 -6.62 -18.01
N SER A 132 -1.26 -7.24 -17.26
CA SER A 132 -2.11 -8.33 -17.75
C SER A 132 -3.16 -7.93 -18.81
N SER A 133 -3.47 -6.64 -18.93
CA SER A 133 -4.47 -6.10 -19.85
C SER A 133 -4.28 -4.60 -20.11
N ALA A 134 -4.88 -4.09 -21.18
CA ALA A 134 -4.82 -2.66 -21.53
C ALA A 134 -5.45 -1.74 -20.46
N ASP A 135 -6.44 -2.22 -19.70
CA ASP A 135 -7.16 -1.44 -18.69
C ASP A 135 -6.65 -1.71 -17.25
N VAL A 136 -5.43 -2.23 -17.11
CA VAL A 136 -4.86 -2.54 -15.78
C VAL A 136 -4.65 -1.24 -14.99
N THR A 137 -5.05 -1.24 -13.71
CA THR A 137 -4.88 -0.07 -12.85
C THR A 137 -3.49 -0.03 -12.22
N ALA A 138 -3.05 1.15 -11.77
CA ALA A 138 -1.81 1.31 -11.01
C ALA A 138 -1.76 0.37 -9.79
N GLU A 139 -2.90 0.17 -9.11
CA GLU A 139 -3.00 -0.67 -7.93
C GLU A 139 -2.79 -2.15 -8.28
N GLN A 140 -3.33 -2.59 -9.43
CA GLN A 140 -3.13 -3.93 -9.95
C GLN A 140 -1.68 -4.15 -10.42
N VAL A 141 -1.10 -3.20 -11.16
CA VAL A 141 0.31 -3.23 -11.59
C VAL A 141 1.24 -3.32 -10.38
N HIS A 142 0.97 -2.53 -9.34
CA HIS A 142 1.77 -2.55 -8.12
C HIS A 142 1.66 -3.88 -7.39
N ALA A 143 0.44 -4.38 -7.17
CA ALA A 143 0.22 -5.65 -6.52
C ALA A 143 0.87 -6.82 -7.28
N ALA A 144 0.76 -6.83 -8.60
CA ALA A 144 1.39 -7.83 -9.46
C ALA A 144 2.92 -7.74 -9.40
N THR A 145 3.47 -6.52 -9.45
CA THR A 145 4.92 -6.31 -9.28
C THR A 145 5.39 -6.90 -7.94
N LEU A 146 4.73 -6.56 -6.82
CA LEU A 146 5.10 -7.11 -5.51
C LEU A 146 5.00 -8.64 -5.47
N ALA A 147 4.01 -9.24 -6.15
CA ALA A 147 3.90 -10.69 -6.25
C ALA A 147 5.07 -11.33 -7.01
N VAL A 148 5.53 -10.70 -8.09
CA VAL A 148 6.75 -11.12 -8.82
C VAL A 148 7.97 -11.01 -7.90
N LEU A 149 8.15 -9.87 -7.22
CA LEU A 149 9.30 -9.66 -6.33
C LEU A 149 9.37 -10.69 -5.19
N LYS A 150 8.23 -11.08 -4.61
CA LYS A 150 8.18 -12.10 -3.54
C LYS A 150 8.77 -13.45 -3.95
N ASN A 151 8.72 -13.77 -5.25
CA ASN A 151 9.23 -15.03 -5.77
C ASN A 151 10.68 -14.95 -6.26
N ASP A 152 11.31 -13.77 -6.22
CA ASP A 152 12.70 -13.58 -6.63
C ASP A 152 13.64 -13.60 -5.42
N ALA A 153 14.75 -14.33 -5.53
CA ALA A 153 15.69 -14.55 -4.44
C ALA A 153 16.43 -13.28 -3.97
N VAL A 154 16.58 -12.29 -4.84
CA VAL A 154 17.27 -11.02 -4.55
C VAL A 154 16.25 -9.95 -4.13
N LEU A 155 15.10 -9.90 -4.80
CA LEU A 155 14.14 -8.81 -4.68
C LEU A 155 13.05 -9.04 -3.64
N ALA A 156 12.89 -10.26 -3.09
CA ALA A 156 11.87 -10.55 -2.08
C ALA A 156 11.90 -9.60 -0.88
N LYS A 157 13.10 -9.12 -0.50
CA LYS A 157 13.28 -8.12 0.58
C LYS A 157 12.56 -6.78 0.35
N TYR A 158 12.27 -6.43 -0.91
CA TYR A 158 11.55 -5.20 -1.27
C TYR A 158 10.04 -5.41 -1.33
N ALA A 159 9.57 -6.65 -1.31
CA ALA A 159 8.15 -6.96 -1.49
C ALA A 159 7.31 -6.87 -0.21
N GLU A 160 7.96 -6.67 0.93
CA GLU A 160 7.35 -6.50 2.25
C GLU A 160 7.47 -5.06 2.77
N GLN A 161 8.21 -4.19 2.06
CA GLN A 161 8.39 -2.79 2.39
C GLN A 161 7.24 -1.95 1.80
N VAL A 162 6.06 -2.08 2.42
CA VAL A 162 4.93 -1.15 2.28
C VAL A 162 4.45 -0.79 3.67
#